data_AF-A0A1H0P211-F1
#
_entry.id   AF-A0A1H0P211-F1
#
_cell.length_a   1.000
_cell.length_b   1.000
_cell.length_c   1.000
_cell.angle_alpha   90.00
_cell.angle_beta   90.00
_cell.angle_gamma   90.00
#
_symmetry.space_group_name_H-M   'P 1'
#
loop_
_entity.id
_entity.type
_entity.pdbx_description
1 polymer ?
#
loop_
_entity_poly.entity_id
_entity_poly.type
_entity_poly.pdbx_seq_one_letter_code
_entity_poly.pdbx_strand_id
1 'polypeptide(L)'
;MRGTTVTRRALALSLAAIMGAGLAGCAGSPDSGGDFSAQRETVTAFMTALERGDAQQASTYLSDTTSFAREAMTDEFYAKAVEHPADARISVATDIDDKVAVQVDFRLGDDDRELNLMLDQADPPRIEQWSGMPTILRSGGGDGRLVISGALTLDLGAESTYASLLPARYSVAFSGSATADDVDAFDLDFPVSPEATDARLPDGVSFAGGALEFGR
;
A
#
# COMPACT_ATOMS: atom_id res chain seq x y z
N MET A 1 -9.29 -64.22 21.66
CA MET A 1 -9.96 -62.91 21.51
C MET A 1 -9.07 -62.06 20.61
N ARG A 2 -9.38 -61.95 19.31
CA ARG A 2 -9.93 -60.74 18.64
C ARG A 2 -9.12 -59.47 18.97
N GLY A 3 -8.49 -58.75 18.04
CA GLY A 3 -8.63 -58.71 16.60
C GLY A 3 -7.41 -58.15 15.87
N THR A 4 -7.37 -58.51 14.60
CA THR A 4 -6.43 -58.19 13.53
C THR A 4 -6.32 -56.71 13.21
N THR A 5 -5.09 -56.20 13.12
CA THR A 5 -4.78 -54.86 12.60
C THR A 5 -4.95 -54.84 11.09
N VAL A 6 -5.85 -53.98 10.60
CA VAL A 6 -6.20 -53.82 9.18
C VAL A 6 -5.26 -52.82 8.50
N THR A 7 -4.93 -53.18 7.27
CA THR A 7 -4.06 -52.57 6.27
C THR A 7 -4.57 -51.23 5.71
N ARG A 8 -3.62 -50.44 5.19
CA ARG A 8 -3.72 -49.44 4.09
C ARG A 8 -4.53 -48.15 4.36
N ARG A 9 -3.84 -47.01 4.19
CA ARG A 9 -3.96 -46.20 2.98
C ARG A 9 -2.79 -45.23 2.83
N ALA A 10 -2.04 -45.44 1.75
CA ALA A 10 -1.22 -44.43 1.14
C ALA A 10 -2.13 -43.40 0.46
N LEU A 11 -1.76 -42.12 0.56
CA LEU A 11 -2.12 -41.09 -0.40
C LEU A 11 -0.84 -40.28 -0.62
N ALA A 12 -0.02 -40.81 -1.51
CA ALA A 12 0.90 -40.00 -2.29
C ALA A 12 0.03 -39.13 -3.20
N LEU A 13 -0.03 -37.82 -2.94
CA LEU A 13 -0.48 -36.87 -3.95
C LEU A 13 0.76 -36.33 -4.66
N SER A 14 0.90 -36.80 -5.89
CA SER A 14 1.88 -36.42 -6.88
C SER A 14 1.68 -34.94 -7.26
N LEU A 15 2.63 -34.06 -6.93
CA LEU A 15 2.78 -32.83 -7.71
C LEU A 15 3.45 -33.22 -9.02
N ALA A 16 2.63 -33.31 -10.07
CA ALA A 16 3.09 -33.48 -11.43
C ALA A 16 3.90 -32.23 -11.83
N ALA A 17 5.19 -32.43 -12.08
CA ALA A 17 6.04 -31.49 -12.78
C ALA A 17 5.52 -31.33 -14.21
N ILE A 18 4.99 -30.15 -14.54
CA ILE A 18 4.74 -29.76 -15.93
C ILE A 18 6.04 -29.13 -16.44
N MET A 19 6.99 -29.99 -16.82
CA MET A 19 8.04 -29.62 -17.77
C MET A 19 7.52 -29.94 -19.16
N GLY A 20 6.98 -28.93 -19.83
CA GLY A 20 6.66 -28.95 -21.26
C GLY A 20 7.45 -27.86 -21.95
N ALA A 21 8.58 -28.23 -22.56
CA ALA A 21 9.34 -27.35 -23.43
C ALA A 21 8.56 -27.08 -24.72
N GLY A 22 8.40 -25.81 -25.06
CA GLY A 22 7.91 -25.33 -26.35
C GLY A 22 8.66 -24.07 -26.75
N LEU A 23 9.88 -24.22 -27.28
CA LEU A 23 10.58 -23.14 -27.97
C LEU A 23 9.98 -22.99 -29.37
N ALA A 24 8.92 -22.20 -29.46
CA ALA A 24 8.43 -21.61 -30.70
C ALA A 24 7.98 -20.19 -30.36
N GLY A 25 8.54 -19.20 -31.04
CA GLY A 25 8.35 -17.79 -30.72
C GLY A 25 6.90 -17.35 -30.80
N CYS A 26 6.53 -16.49 -29.86
CA CYS A 26 5.77 -15.27 -30.09
C CYS A 26 6.12 -14.33 -28.92
N ALA A 27 6.66 -13.16 -29.24
CA ALA A 27 6.57 -12.03 -28.32
C ALA A 27 5.07 -11.73 -28.17
N GLY A 28 4.56 -12.06 -27.00
CA GLY A 28 3.17 -11.83 -26.62
C GLY A 28 3.17 -11.85 -25.11
N SER A 29 3.40 -10.69 -24.50
CA SER A 29 2.93 -10.46 -23.14
C SER A 29 1.48 -10.92 -23.06
N PRO A 30 1.04 -11.61 -22.00
CA PRO A 30 -0.36 -11.93 -21.84
C PRO A 30 -1.13 -10.62 -21.61
N ASP A 31 -1.57 -9.97 -22.70
CA ASP A 31 -2.77 -9.13 -22.72
C ASP A 31 -3.97 -10.08 -22.57
N SER A 32 -4.24 -10.48 -21.35
CA SER A 32 -5.43 -11.24 -20.99
C SER A 32 -6.41 -10.33 -20.25
N GLY A 33 -7.27 -9.64 -21.01
CA GLY A 33 -8.44 -8.90 -20.51
C GLY A 33 -8.46 -7.43 -20.98
N GLY A 34 -9.59 -6.95 -21.51
CA GLY A 34 -9.98 -5.54 -21.70
C GLY A 34 -9.05 -4.55 -22.45
N ASP A 35 -9.62 -3.66 -23.27
CA ASP A 35 -8.93 -2.40 -23.61
C ASP A 35 -9.03 -1.47 -22.39
N PHE A 36 -8.12 -1.64 -21.41
CA PHE A 36 -8.04 -0.84 -20.19
C PHE A 36 -7.41 0.55 -20.43
N SER A 37 -7.50 1.10 -21.64
CA SER A 37 -6.84 2.36 -22.00
C SER A 37 -7.24 3.52 -21.09
N ALA A 38 -8.53 3.66 -20.76
CA ALA A 38 -9.02 4.73 -19.88
C ALA A 38 -8.48 4.58 -18.44
N GLN A 39 -8.51 3.38 -17.86
CA GLN A 39 -7.97 3.12 -16.53
C GLN A 39 -6.46 3.35 -16.49
N ARG A 40 -5.74 2.87 -17.52
CA ARG A 40 -4.30 3.09 -17.65
C ARG A 40 -3.95 4.58 -17.77
N GLU A 41 -4.75 5.37 -18.49
CA GLU A 41 -4.58 6.82 -18.58
C GLU A 41 -4.82 7.50 -17.22
N THR A 42 -5.90 7.16 -16.50
CA THR A 42 -6.15 7.64 -15.14
C THR A 42 -5.00 7.33 -14.19
N VAL A 43 -4.53 6.08 -14.17
CA VAL A 43 -3.41 5.66 -13.30
C VAL A 43 -2.12 6.38 -13.68
N THR A 44 -1.81 6.50 -14.96
CA THR A 44 -0.61 7.21 -15.44
C THR A 44 -0.66 8.69 -15.03
N ALA A 45 -1.81 9.33 -15.20
CA ALA A 45 -2.00 10.74 -14.86
C ALA A 45 -1.95 10.98 -13.33
N PHE A 46 -2.54 10.08 -12.55
CA PHE A 46 -2.43 10.08 -11.09
C PHE A 46 -0.96 9.96 -10.63
N MET A 47 -0.22 8.95 -11.09
CA MET A 47 1.19 8.77 -10.71
C MET A 47 2.07 9.93 -11.19
N THR A 48 1.80 10.49 -12.36
CA THR A 48 2.50 11.69 -12.86
C THR A 48 2.25 12.91 -11.97
N ALA A 49 1.03 13.07 -11.44
CA ALA A 49 0.73 14.15 -10.51
C ALA A 49 1.48 13.97 -9.18
N LEU A 50 1.52 12.74 -8.67
CA LEU A 50 2.31 12.40 -7.48
C LEU A 50 3.82 12.68 -7.67
N GLU A 51 4.40 12.25 -8.79
CA GLU A 51 5.81 12.53 -9.12
C GLU A 51 6.13 14.03 -9.15
N ARG A 52 5.16 14.86 -9.53
CA ARG A 52 5.31 16.32 -9.60
C ARG A 52 5.03 17.03 -8.28
N GLY A 53 4.66 16.31 -7.22
CA GLY A 53 4.24 16.92 -5.96
C GLY A 53 2.88 17.63 -6.04
N ASP A 54 2.05 17.32 -7.05
CA ASP A 54 0.77 17.98 -7.31
C ASP A 54 -0.38 17.15 -6.70
N ALA A 55 -0.58 17.32 -5.39
CA ALA A 55 -1.59 16.62 -4.62
C ALA A 55 -3.00 17.01 -5.04
N GLN A 56 -3.20 18.28 -5.40
CA GLN A 56 -4.49 18.78 -5.89
C GLN A 56 -4.88 18.11 -7.21
N GLN A 57 -3.98 18.03 -8.18
CA GLN A 57 -4.25 17.31 -9.43
C GLN A 57 -4.45 15.82 -9.18
N ALA A 58 -3.63 15.19 -8.34
CA ALA A 58 -3.78 13.78 -7.97
C ALA A 58 -5.17 13.48 -7.38
N SER A 59 -5.68 14.38 -6.53
CA SER A 59 -7.00 14.25 -5.90
C SER A 59 -8.16 14.12 -6.90
N THR A 60 -8.01 14.71 -8.10
CA THR A 60 -9.08 14.71 -9.11
C THR A 60 -9.33 13.32 -9.71
N TYR A 61 -8.38 12.39 -9.54
CA TYR A 61 -8.50 11.01 -10.01
C TYR A 61 -9.10 10.07 -8.97
N LEU A 62 -9.34 10.54 -7.74
CA LEU A 62 -9.89 9.74 -6.66
C LEU A 62 -11.42 9.81 -6.65
N SER A 63 -12.08 8.71 -6.32
CA SER A 63 -13.55 8.67 -6.19
C SER A 63 -14.02 9.29 -4.88
N ASP A 64 -13.24 9.14 -3.81
CA ASP A 64 -13.54 9.65 -2.47
C ASP A 64 -12.28 10.20 -1.79
N THR A 65 -12.33 11.50 -1.42
CA THR A 65 -11.28 12.18 -0.67
C THR A 65 -11.65 12.43 0.79
N THR A 66 -12.85 12.01 1.22
CA THR A 66 -13.35 12.28 2.58
C THR A 66 -12.62 11.49 3.66
N SER A 67 -11.94 10.41 3.28
CA SER A 67 -11.07 9.63 4.17
C SER A 67 -9.72 10.29 4.46
N PHE A 68 -9.35 11.35 3.73
CA PHE A 68 -8.12 12.10 3.94
C PHE A 68 -8.36 13.26 4.89
N ALA A 69 -7.38 13.53 5.76
CA ALA A 69 -7.32 14.81 6.45
C ALA A 69 -7.21 15.94 5.40
N ARG A 70 -7.92 17.05 5.61
CA ARG A 70 -7.94 18.16 4.63
C ARG A 70 -6.52 18.66 4.35
N GLU A 71 -5.71 18.75 5.38
CA GLU A 71 -4.32 19.16 5.34
C GLU A 71 -3.46 18.21 4.51
N ALA A 72 -3.76 16.91 4.51
CA ALA A 72 -2.99 15.88 3.82
C ALA A 72 -3.15 15.93 2.28
N MET A 73 -4.19 16.61 1.77
CA MET A 73 -4.49 16.74 0.33
C MET A 73 -4.00 18.06 -0.26
N THR A 74 -3.16 18.81 0.46
CA THR A 74 -2.60 20.07 -0.03
C THR A 74 -1.22 19.85 -0.65
N ASP A 75 -0.92 20.61 -1.71
CA ASP A 75 0.42 20.57 -2.32
C ASP A 75 1.50 21.01 -1.32
N GLU A 76 1.18 21.92 -0.40
CA GLU A 76 2.09 22.35 0.67
C GLU A 76 2.47 21.20 1.60
N PHE A 77 1.51 20.38 2.00
CA PHE A 77 1.80 19.20 2.83
C PHE A 77 2.56 18.15 2.02
N TYR A 78 2.08 17.82 0.83
CA TYR A 78 2.67 16.75 0.02
C TYR A 78 4.09 17.06 -0.44
N ALA A 79 4.43 18.34 -0.67
CA ALA A 79 5.79 18.80 -0.95
C ALA A 79 6.76 18.60 0.23
N LYS A 80 6.28 18.33 1.45
CA LYS A 80 7.12 18.00 2.62
C LYS A 80 7.45 16.51 2.72
N ALA A 81 6.89 15.67 1.86
CA ALA A 81 7.33 14.29 1.74
C ALA A 81 8.84 14.26 1.47
N VAL A 82 9.51 13.26 2.04
CA VAL A 82 10.96 13.05 1.86
C VAL A 82 11.24 12.66 0.42
N GLU A 83 10.39 11.80 -0.15
CA GLU A 83 10.47 11.36 -1.54
C GLU A 83 9.07 11.16 -2.14
N HIS A 84 8.94 11.49 -3.42
CA HIS A 84 7.75 11.23 -4.24
C HIS A 84 7.94 9.98 -5.11
N PRO A 85 6.84 9.30 -5.49
CA PRO A 85 6.89 8.21 -6.47
C PRO A 85 7.56 8.65 -7.78
N ALA A 86 8.44 7.81 -8.31
CA ALA A 86 9.10 8.02 -9.60
C ALA A 86 9.05 6.76 -10.47
N ASP A 87 9.29 6.91 -11.77
CA ASP A 87 9.42 5.81 -12.74
C ASP A 87 8.23 4.81 -12.74
N ALA A 88 7.02 5.29 -12.45
CA ALA A 88 5.83 4.44 -12.33
C ALA A 88 5.48 3.72 -13.63
N ARG A 89 5.19 2.42 -13.53
CA ARG A 89 4.81 1.54 -14.65
C ARG A 89 3.68 0.61 -14.23
N ILE A 90 2.67 0.50 -15.07
CA ILE A 90 1.61 -0.47 -14.89
C ILE A 90 2.12 -1.84 -15.31
N SER A 91 2.16 -2.80 -14.39
CA SER A 91 2.65 -4.16 -14.63
C SER A 91 1.52 -5.13 -14.95
N VAL A 92 0.37 -4.99 -14.28
CA VAL A 92 -0.81 -5.85 -14.46
C VAL A 92 -2.08 -5.00 -14.41
N ALA A 93 -3.07 -5.35 -15.25
CA ALA A 93 -4.44 -4.83 -15.16
C ALA A 93 -5.41 -5.99 -15.37
N THR A 94 -6.39 -6.14 -14.47
CA THR A 94 -7.34 -7.27 -14.48
C THR A 94 -8.74 -6.77 -14.15
N ASP A 95 -9.73 -7.22 -14.93
CA ASP A 95 -11.15 -7.04 -14.59
C ASP A 95 -11.52 -7.85 -13.34
N ILE A 96 -12.16 -7.21 -12.37
CA ILE A 96 -12.71 -7.84 -11.17
C ILE A 96 -14.14 -7.32 -10.97
N ASP A 97 -15.12 -8.11 -11.42
CA ASP A 97 -16.55 -7.80 -11.38
C ASP A 97 -16.89 -6.42 -11.99
N ASP A 98 -17.26 -5.43 -11.16
CA ASP A 98 -17.61 -4.07 -11.53
C ASP A 98 -16.43 -3.09 -11.44
N LYS A 99 -15.21 -3.60 -11.29
CA LYS A 99 -13.98 -2.83 -11.09
C LYS A 99 -12.82 -3.34 -11.93
N VAL A 100 -11.76 -2.55 -11.99
CA VAL A 100 -10.48 -2.94 -12.59
C VAL A 100 -9.39 -2.83 -11.54
N ALA A 101 -8.70 -3.94 -11.26
CA ALA A 101 -7.50 -3.94 -10.44
C ALA A 101 -6.27 -3.64 -11.29
N VAL A 102 -5.47 -2.67 -10.89
CA VAL A 102 -4.24 -2.28 -11.58
C VAL A 102 -3.08 -2.33 -10.61
N GLN A 103 -2.05 -3.10 -10.96
CA GLN A 103 -0.78 -3.12 -10.23
C GLN A 103 0.17 -2.10 -10.86
N VAL A 104 0.77 -1.26 -10.02
CA VAL A 104 1.75 -0.24 -10.41
C VAL A 104 3.06 -0.52 -9.69
N ASP A 105 4.12 -0.70 -10.46
CA ASP A 105 5.49 -0.74 -9.95
C ASP A 105 6.08 0.67 -10.07
N PHE A 106 6.73 1.16 -9.02
CA PHE A 106 7.32 2.51 -8.98
C PHE A 106 8.54 2.53 -8.07
N ARG A 107 9.29 3.63 -8.08
CA ARG A 107 10.43 3.87 -7.19
C ARG A 107 10.10 4.89 -6.11
N LEU A 108 10.55 4.61 -4.89
CA LEU A 108 10.71 5.61 -3.81
C LEU A 108 12.19 5.64 -3.44
N GLY A 109 12.88 6.69 -3.89
CA GLY A 109 14.33 6.78 -3.78
C GLY A 109 14.99 5.66 -4.58
N ASP A 110 15.77 4.82 -3.89
CA ASP A 110 16.46 3.65 -4.46
C ASP A 110 15.68 2.34 -4.34
N ASP A 111 14.49 2.37 -3.72
CA ASP A 111 13.69 1.18 -3.51
C ASP A 111 12.59 1.05 -4.57
N ASP A 112 12.47 -0.16 -5.14
CA ASP A 112 11.30 -0.56 -5.93
C ASP A 112 10.12 -0.85 -4.99
N ARG A 113 8.94 -0.42 -5.40
CA ARG A 113 7.68 -0.52 -4.65
C ARG A 113 6.55 -0.93 -5.58
N GLU A 114 5.55 -1.58 -4.99
CA GLU A 114 4.34 -2.01 -5.67
C GLU A 114 3.13 -1.34 -5.01
N LEU A 115 2.18 -0.87 -5.83
CA LEU A 115 0.91 -0.32 -5.41
C LEU A 115 -0.22 -0.99 -6.19
N ASN A 116 -1.11 -1.68 -5.49
CA ASN A 116 -2.30 -2.27 -6.09
C ASN A 116 -3.46 -1.27 -5.98
N LEU A 117 -3.95 -0.78 -7.11
CA LEU A 117 -5.06 0.16 -7.24
C LEU A 117 -6.34 -0.57 -7.64
N MET A 118 -7.48 -0.11 -7.13
CA MET A 118 -8.81 -0.52 -7.58
C MET A 118 -9.52 0.67 -8.21
N LEU A 119 -9.95 0.53 -9.45
CA LEU A 119 -10.65 1.57 -10.21
C LEU A 119 -12.08 1.15 -10.50
N ASP A 120 -12.99 2.12 -10.52
CA ASP A 120 -14.33 1.92 -11.08
C ASP A 120 -14.27 1.75 -12.62
N GLN A 121 -15.42 1.39 -13.19
CA GLN A 121 -15.61 1.32 -14.64
C GLN A 121 -16.39 2.54 -15.18
N ALA A 122 -16.31 3.69 -14.49
CA ALA A 122 -16.93 4.93 -14.95
C ALA A 122 -16.16 5.55 -16.14
N ASP A 123 -16.73 6.60 -16.75
CA ASP A 123 -16.09 7.40 -17.80
C ASP A 123 -16.08 8.89 -17.41
N PRO A 124 -14.93 9.47 -16.99
CA PRO A 124 -13.64 8.82 -16.82
C PRO A 124 -13.57 7.94 -15.56
N PRO A 125 -12.74 6.87 -15.54
CA PRO A 125 -12.61 6.00 -14.38
C PRO A 125 -11.91 6.71 -13.22
N ARG A 126 -12.29 6.36 -11.99
CA ARG A 126 -11.72 6.88 -10.74
C ARG A 126 -11.09 5.79 -9.90
N ILE A 127 -10.04 6.15 -9.18
CA ILE A 127 -9.38 5.28 -8.19
C ILE A 127 -10.22 5.29 -6.92
N GLU A 128 -10.71 4.12 -6.53
CA GLU A 128 -11.52 3.97 -5.32
C GLU A 128 -10.69 3.60 -4.10
N GLN A 129 -9.72 2.71 -4.27
CA GLN A 129 -8.92 2.15 -3.18
C GLN A 129 -7.53 1.78 -3.66
N TRP A 130 -6.60 1.62 -2.73
CA TRP A 130 -5.31 1.01 -2.99
C TRP A 130 -4.76 0.23 -1.79
N SER A 131 -3.82 -0.66 -2.04
CA SER A 131 -3.21 -1.52 -1.02
C SER A 131 -2.65 -0.69 0.14
N GLY A 132 -3.06 -1.02 1.37
CA GLY A 132 -2.62 -0.33 2.59
C GLY A 132 -3.37 0.97 2.92
N MET A 133 -4.42 1.33 2.17
CA MET A 133 -5.30 2.46 2.50
C MET A 133 -6.64 2.00 3.10
N PRO A 134 -7.09 2.61 4.22
CA PRO A 134 -6.32 3.52 5.07
C PRO A 134 -5.23 2.76 5.84
N THR A 135 -4.15 3.47 6.19
CA THR A 135 -3.18 2.94 7.13
C THR A 135 -3.78 3.01 8.55
N ILE A 136 -3.73 1.89 9.26
CA ILE A 136 -4.24 1.78 10.64
C ILE A 136 -3.08 2.07 11.61
N LEU A 137 -3.25 3.06 12.47
CA LEU A 137 -2.27 3.58 13.41
C LEU A 137 -2.78 3.44 14.85
N ARG A 138 -1.93 3.09 15.81
CA ARG A 138 -2.28 3.12 17.24
C ARG A 138 -1.05 3.33 18.12
N SER A 139 -1.28 3.57 19.40
CA SER A 139 -0.22 3.64 20.40
C SER A 139 -0.28 2.46 21.38
N GLY A 140 0.85 1.78 21.58
CA GLY A 140 1.01 0.70 22.55
C GLY A 140 1.09 1.19 23.99
N GLY A 141 1.71 2.36 24.21
CA GLY A 141 1.97 2.95 25.53
C GLY A 141 0.85 3.84 26.09
N GLY A 142 -0.34 3.83 25.48
CA GLY A 142 -1.44 4.75 25.83
C GLY A 142 -1.46 6.01 24.95
N ASP A 143 -2.03 7.12 25.43
CA ASP A 143 -2.18 8.31 24.58
C ASP A 143 -0.83 8.89 24.12
N GLY A 144 -0.78 9.38 22.88
CA GLY A 144 0.41 9.97 22.29
C GLY A 144 0.08 10.76 21.02
N ARG A 145 1.13 11.26 20.37
CA ARG A 145 1.01 12.15 19.21
C ARG A 145 1.96 11.73 18.11
N LEU A 146 1.41 11.45 16.93
CA LEU A 146 2.17 11.22 15.72
C LEU A 146 2.25 12.53 14.92
N VAL A 147 3.46 12.91 14.53
CA VAL A 147 3.73 14.05 13.66
C VAL A 147 4.28 13.54 12.34
N ILE A 148 3.61 13.87 11.23
CA ILE A 148 3.97 13.48 9.88
C ILE A 148 4.47 14.71 9.13
N SER A 149 5.71 14.62 8.65
CA SER A 149 6.47 15.64 7.92
C SER A 149 6.44 17.02 8.60
N GLY A 150 6.44 17.02 9.94
CA GLY A 150 6.39 18.22 10.76
C GLY A 150 5.13 19.08 10.59
N ALA A 151 4.08 18.56 9.94
CA ALA A 151 2.96 19.36 9.44
C ALA A 151 1.60 18.78 9.81
N LEU A 152 1.39 17.48 9.60
CA LEU A 152 0.16 16.81 10.02
C LEU A 152 0.39 16.20 11.40
N THR A 153 -0.54 16.47 12.32
CA THR A 153 -0.50 15.92 13.68
C THR A 153 -1.74 15.08 13.91
N LEU A 154 -1.53 13.85 14.37
CA LEU A 154 -2.59 12.91 14.73
C LEU A 154 -2.42 12.55 16.21
N ASP A 155 -3.48 12.70 17.00
CA ASP A 155 -3.50 12.17 18.36
C ASP A 155 -3.83 10.67 18.26
N LEU A 156 -2.97 9.83 18.86
CA LEU A 156 -3.11 8.38 18.89
C LEU A 156 -3.43 7.93 20.31
N GLY A 157 -4.24 6.88 20.45
CA GLY A 157 -4.47 6.20 21.72
C GLY A 157 -4.33 4.70 21.55
N ALA A 158 -4.82 3.95 22.55
CA ALA A 158 -4.89 2.49 22.47
C ALA A 158 -5.84 1.99 21.37
N GLU A 159 -6.85 2.80 21.03
CA GLU A 159 -7.78 2.55 19.94
C GLU A 159 -7.18 2.95 18.58
N SER A 160 -7.55 2.21 17.53
CA SER A 160 -7.06 2.46 16.18
C SER A 160 -7.54 3.81 15.62
N THR A 161 -6.60 4.56 15.07
CA THR A 161 -6.79 5.75 14.25
C THR A 161 -6.45 5.42 12.80
N TYR A 162 -7.16 6.03 11.84
CA TYR A 162 -6.98 5.76 10.42
C TYR A 162 -6.36 6.97 9.74
N ALA A 163 -5.34 6.74 8.92
CA ALA A 163 -4.71 7.77 8.11
C ALA A 163 -4.70 7.36 6.64
N SER A 164 -5.34 8.19 5.80
CA SER A 164 -5.18 8.14 4.35
C SER A 164 -4.23 9.26 3.94
N LEU A 165 -3.10 8.89 3.34
CA LEU A 165 -2.11 9.80 2.75
C LEU A 165 -1.87 9.39 1.30
N LEU A 166 -1.53 10.35 0.44
CA LEU A 166 -1.11 10.05 -0.92
C LEU A 166 0.20 9.25 -0.90
N PRO A 167 0.40 8.31 -1.85
CA PRO A 167 1.62 7.52 -1.91
C PRO A 167 2.89 8.38 -1.94
N ALA A 168 3.77 8.20 -0.97
CA ALA A 168 5.08 8.87 -0.83
C ALA A 168 5.81 8.36 0.43
N ARG A 169 7.08 8.75 0.57
CA ARG A 169 7.85 8.57 1.81
C ARG A 169 7.73 9.83 2.66
N TYR A 170 7.31 9.68 3.91
CA TYR A 170 7.15 10.79 4.85
C TYR A 170 8.04 10.60 6.07
N SER A 171 8.55 11.70 6.62
CA SER A 171 9.20 11.67 7.93
C SER A 171 8.13 11.59 9.01
N VAL A 172 8.24 10.66 9.95
CA VAL A 172 7.29 10.46 11.04
C VAL A 172 8.03 10.45 12.37
N ALA A 173 7.44 11.09 13.37
CA ALA A 173 7.94 11.08 14.75
C ALA A 173 6.76 10.89 15.70
N PHE A 174 6.98 10.17 16.80
CA PHE A 174 5.94 9.92 17.80
C PHE A 174 6.40 10.40 19.17
N SER A 175 5.50 11.07 19.89
CA SER A 175 5.69 11.44 21.29
C SER A 175 4.63 10.80 22.15
N GLY A 176 5.04 9.93 23.07
CA GLY A 176 4.14 9.19 23.95
C GLY A 176 3.81 9.97 25.24
N SER A 177 2.96 9.37 26.07
CA SER A 177 2.65 9.93 27.40
C SER A 177 3.85 9.90 28.36
N ALA A 178 4.77 8.94 28.17
CA ALA A 178 6.06 8.87 28.85
C ALA A 178 7.20 8.96 27.84
N THR A 179 8.30 9.63 28.21
CA THR A 179 9.49 9.82 27.34
C THR A 179 10.12 8.50 26.87
N ALA A 180 9.93 7.40 27.58
CA ALA A 180 10.42 6.09 27.16
C ALA A 180 9.67 5.51 25.94
N ASP A 181 8.53 6.10 25.60
CA ASP A 181 7.66 5.71 24.49
C ASP A 181 7.86 6.62 23.27
N ASP A 182 8.72 7.65 23.38
CA ASP A 182 9.04 8.55 22.27
C ASP A 182 9.81 7.78 21.18
N VAL A 183 9.44 8.04 19.94
CA VAL A 183 10.12 7.54 18.75
C VAL A 183 10.65 8.75 17.99
N ASP A 184 11.98 8.82 17.88
CA ASP A 184 12.68 9.82 17.08
C ASP A 184 12.21 9.79 15.61
N ALA A 185 12.43 10.90 14.89
CA ALA A 185 12.01 11.00 13.50
C ALA A 185 12.66 9.93 12.62
N PHE A 186 11.85 9.23 11.83
CA PHE A 186 12.28 8.24 10.85
C PHE A 186 11.42 8.32 9.59
N ASP A 187 11.88 7.74 8.49
CA ASP A 187 11.15 7.77 7.22
C ASP A 187 10.26 6.54 7.07
N LEU A 188 9.03 6.76 6.62
CA LEU A 188 8.01 5.73 6.47
C LEU A 188 7.29 5.88 5.13
N ASP A 189 7.21 4.78 4.40
CA ASP A 189 6.52 4.70 3.11
C ASP A 189 5.02 4.54 3.35
N PHE A 190 4.23 5.49 2.88
CA PHE A 190 2.77 5.38 2.85
C PHE A 190 2.29 5.09 1.43
N PRO A 191 1.19 4.34 1.26
CA PRO A 191 0.45 3.62 2.30
C PRO A 191 1.26 2.48 2.90
N VAL A 192 1.05 2.23 4.19
CA VAL A 192 1.77 1.20 4.92
C VAL A 192 0.99 -0.10 4.83
N SER A 193 1.60 -1.17 4.32
CA SER A 193 1.01 -2.51 4.33
C SER A 193 1.85 -3.48 5.18
N PRO A 194 1.24 -4.47 5.85
CA PRO A 194 1.98 -5.46 6.65
C PRO A 194 3.01 -6.25 5.82
N GLU A 195 2.73 -6.38 4.52
CA GLU A 195 3.51 -7.14 3.54
C GLU A 195 4.66 -6.30 2.96
N ALA A 196 4.56 -4.97 3.01
CA ALA A 196 5.56 -4.04 2.47
C ALA A 196 6.70 -3.71 3.46
N THR A 197 6.62 -4.13 4.72
CA THR A 197 7.69 -3.88 5.70
C THR A 197 8.83 -4.89 5.62
N ASP A 198 9.57 -4.85 4.51
CA ASP A 198 10.94 -5.38 4.48
C ASP A 198 11.93 -4.46 5.21
N ALA A 199 11.52 -3.21 5.46
CA ALA A 199 12.29 -2.24 6.23
C ALA A 199 12.27 -2.54 7.73
N ARG A 200 13.45 -2.55 8.34
CA ARG A 200 13.59 -2.66 9.80
C ARG A 200 13.00 -1.39 10.44
N LEU A 201 11.82 -1.52 11.03
CA LEU A 201 11.22 -0.47 11.84
C LEU A 201 12.14 -0.12 13.03
N PRO A 202 12.18 1.15 13.47
CA PRO A 202 12.95 1.54 14.64
C PRO A 202 12.40 0.91 15.91
N ASP A 203 13.22 0.93 16.97
CA ASP A 203 12.76 0.51 18.29
C ASP A 203 11.55 1.36 18.72
N GLY A 204 10.50 0.69 19.21
CA GLY A 204 9.25 1.34 19.61
C GLY A 204 8.22 1.48 18.48
N VAL A 205 8.46 0.90 17.30
CA VAL A 205 7.48 0.79 16.23
C VAL A 205 7.34 -0.66 15.77
N SER A 206 6.12 -1.15 15.63
CA SER A 206 5.86 -2.52 15.18
C SER A 206 4.54 -2.65 14.43
N PHE A 207 4.38 -3.74 13.68
CA PHE A 207 3.06 -4.15 13.21
C PHE A 207 2.45 -5.16 14.17
N ALA A 208 1.34 -4.77 14.80
CA ALA A 208 0.63 -5.61 15.75
C ALA A 208 -0.88 -5.52 15.50
N GLY A 209 -1.53 -6.68 15.38
CA GLY A 209 -2.99 -6.74 15.20
C GLY A 209 -3.52 -6.06 13.93
N GLY A 210 -2.69 -5.93 12.88
CA GLY A 210 -3.06 -5.24 11.63
C GLY A 210 -2.90 -3.71 11.66
N ALA A 211 -2.32 -3.15 12.73
CA ALA A 211 -2.00 -1.74 12.85
C ALA A 211 -0.49 -1.52 12.98
N LEU A 212 -0.03 -0.36 12.49
CA LEU A 212 1.27 0.18 12.86
C LEU A 212 1.15 0.79 14.26
N GLU A 213 1.83 0.18 15.21
CA GLU A 213 1.83 0.51 16.62
C GLU A 213 3.09 1.29 16.99
N PHE A 214 2.91 2.40 17.71
CA PHE A 214 3.98 3.27 18.21
C PHE A 214 4.04 3.23 19.75
N GLY A 215 5.24 3.34 20.32
CA GLY A 215 5.46 3.20 21.77
C GLY A 215 5.42 1.73 22.22
N ARG A 216 5.74 1.49 23.50
CA ARG A 216 5.79 0.15 24.11
C ARG A 216 4.74 -0.04 25.19
#